data_AF-A0A0C3H8Z5-F1
#
_entry.id   AF-A0A0C3H8Z5-F1
#
_cell.length_a   1.000
_cell.length_b   1.000
_cell.length_c   1.000
_cell.angle_alpha   90.00
_cell.angle_beta   90.00
_cell.angle_gamma   90.00
#
_symmetry.space_group_name_H-M   'P 1'
#
loop_
_entity.id
_entity.type
_entity.pdbx_description
1 polymer ?
#
loop_
_entity_poly.entity_id
_entity_poly.type
_entity_poly.pdbx_seq_one_letter_code
_entity_poly.pdbx_strand_id
1 'polypeptide(L)'
;MPAKSRFTRLDAFTKTVDEARVRTTSGGIVTIASLLVVLYLAWGEWADYRRIAVHPELIVDKGRGEKMEIHLNITFPRIPCELLTLDVMDVSGEQQTGVMHGVNKVRLESADKGGGIIDIKALDLHSGDKAVHLDPEYCGECYGATAPSTAQKPGCCNTCDEVREAYASKSWAFGRGENVEQCEREHYGERLDAQRSEGCRIEGGLRVNKVVGNFHIAPGRSFNNGNMHMHDLNNFYNSPLPSGHVFTHKIHSLRFGPQLPDDVVAKLGGKSTPWTNHHLNPLDNTEQTATEPGHNFMYFVKVVPTSYLPLGWEKSKYLGSRANENADLGAYGKGTDGSVETHQYSVTSHHRSLSGGNGATEGHKERLHAYGGIPGVFVSYDISPMKIINREERTKSLAGFLTGLCAIVGGTLTVAAAIDRGLYEGNARLKKLHAKNS
;
A
#
# COMPACT_ATOMS: atom_id res chain seq x y z
N MET A 1 57.61 4.17 45.91
CA MET A 1 57.81 4.47 44.47
C MET A 1 56.49 4.18 43.76
N PRO A 2 55.80 5.14 43.13
CA PRO A 2 54.58 4.80 42.41
C PRO A 2 54.94 4.16 41.07
N ALA A 3 54.17 3.15 40.67
CA ALA A 3 54.39 2.37 39.47
C ALA A 3 54.36 3.28 38.22
N LYS A 4 55.47 3.32 37.48
CA LYS A 4 55.55 3.99 36.18
C LYS A 4 54.70 3.20 35.17
N SER A 5 53.51 3.71 34.89
CA SER A 5 52.61 3.22 33.84
C SER A 5 53.29 3.29 32.47
N ARG A 6 53.22 2.22 31.68
CA ARG A 6 53.87 2.07 30.34
C ARG A 6 53.41 3.10 29.29
N PHE A 7 52.45 3.96 29.61
CA PHE A 7 51.96 5.03 28.74
C PHE A 7 52.85 6.29 28.71
N THR A 8 53.83 6.44 29.62
CA THR A 8 54.76 7.60 29.60
C THR A 8 55.76 7.60 28.42
N ARG A 9 55.75 6.58 27.56
CA ARG A 9 56.60 6.51 26.35
C ARG A 9 55.93 7.05 25.09
N LEU A 10 54.64 7.41 25.14
CA LEU A 10 53.89 8.00 24.02
C LEU A 10 53.57 9.49 24.25
N ASP A 11 54.38 10.16 25.08
CA ASP A 11 54.26 11.60 25.34
C ASP A 11 55.14 12.36 24.35
N ALA A 12 54.55 12.83 23.25
CA ALA A 12 55.25 13.51 22.15
C ALA A 12 55.60 14.98 22.45
N PHE A 13 55.22 15.48 23.64
CA PHE A 13 55.50 16.85 24.06
C PHE A 13 56.51 16.85 25.21
N THR A 14 57.55 17.68 25.10
CA THR A 14 58.51 17.90 26.17
C THR A 14 57.80 18.52 27.37
N LYS A 15 57.76 17.81 28.51
CA LYS A 15 57.22 18.36 29.74
C LYS A 15 58.03 19.60 30.13
N THR A 16 57.38 20.76 30.15
CA THR A 16 57.98 21.98 30.68
C THR A 16 58.24 21.79 32.17
N VAL A 17 59.39 22.26 32.64
CA VAL A 17 59.80 22.19 34.05
C VAL A 17 58.70 22.75 34.95
N ASP A 18 58.32 22.00 36.00
CA ASP A 18 57.20 22.33 36.89
C ASP A 18 57.35 23.71 37.57
N GLU A 19 58.58 24.23 37.67
CA GLU A 19 58.91 25.56 38.21
C GLU A 19 58.54 26.74 37.30
N ALA A 20 58.31 26.53 36.00
CA ALA A 20 57.84 27.59 35.08
C ALA A 20 56.31 27.66 34.97
N ARG A 21 55.58 26.78 35.67
CA ARG A 21 54.12 26.66 35.58
C ARG A 21 53.43 27.51 36.65
N VAL A 22 53.14 28.77 36.33
CA VAL A 22 52.31 29.62 37.19
C VAL A 22 50.88 29.07 37.22
N ARG A 23 50.50 28.41 38.32
CA ARG A 23 49.14 27.91 38.53
C ARG A 23 48.22 29.06 38.94
N THR A 24 47.31 29.45 38.05
CA THR A 24 46.28 30.46 38.33
C THR A 24 44.95 29.77 38.65
N THR A 25 44.20 30.30 39.63
CA THR A 25 42.86 29.81 39.95
C THR A 25 41.89 29.99 38.78
N SER A 26 42.05 31.06 38.00
CA SER A 26 41.32 31.32 36.76
C SER A 26 41.57 30.25 35.69
N GLY A 27 42.83 29.84 35.49
CA GLY A 27 43.18 28.78 34.54
C GLY A 27 42.56 27.43 34.92
N GLY A 28 42.48 27.11 36.22
CA GLY A 28 41.78 25.92 36.71
C GLY A 28 40.29 25.89 36.34
N ILE A 29 39.58 27.02 36.52
CA ILE A 29 38.16 27.16 36.17
C ILE A 29 37.96 27.03 34.65
N VAL A 30 38.78 27.70 33.85
CA VAL A 30 38.73 27.60 32.37
C VAL A 30 38.96 26.16 31.92
N THR A 31 39.88 25.43 32.55
CA THR A 31 40.15 24.02 32.20
C THR A 31 38.96 23.12 32.51
N ILE A 32 38.31 23.28 33.67
CA ILE A 32 37.13 22.51 34.06
C ILE A 32 35.96 22.81 33.11
N ALA A 33 35.70 24.09 32.83
CA ALA A 33 34.65 24.49 31.90
C ALA A 33 34.90 23.94 30.50
N SER A 34 36.14 23.98 30.01
CA SER A 34 36.52 23.43 28.70
C SER A 34 36.31 21.92 28.65
N LEU A 35 36.65 21.20 29.72
CA LEU A 35 36.43 19.75 29.80
C LEU A 35 34.94 19.39 29.76
N LEU A 36 34.08 20.14 30.46
CA LEU A 36 32.63 19.94 30.40
C LEU A 36 32.07 20.20 28.99
N VAL A 37 32.54 21.25 28.31
CA VAL A 37 32.15 21.55 26.93
C VAL A 37 32.61 20.45 25.97
N VAL A 38 33.84 19.96 26.11
CA VAL A 38 34.35 18.83 25.30
C VAL A 38 33.49 17.60 25.50
N LEU A 39 33.17 17.24 26.75
CA LEU A 39 32.31 16.07 27.03
C LEU A 39 30.91 16.24 26.44
N TYR A 40 30.32 17.42 26.54
CA TYR A 40 29.01 17.71 25.97
C TYR A 40 29.00 17.61 24.44
N LEU A 41 29.97 18.24 23.77
CA LEU A 41 30.07 18.21 22.31
C LEU A 41 30.44 16.82 21.80
N ALA A 42 31.34 16.10 22.49
CA ALA A 42 31.69 14.72 22.15
C ALA A 42 30.49 13.79 22.31
N TRP A 43 29.65 14.01 23.33
CA TRP A 43 28.38 13.28 23.47
C TRP A 43 27.42 13.59 22.32
N GLY A 44 27.31 14.84 21.90
CA GLY A 44 26.54 15.24 20.71
C GLY A 44 27.06 14.57 19.44
N GLU A 45 28.38 14.58 19.22
CA GLU A 45 29.04 13.94 18.07
C GLU A 45 28.82 12.42 18.07
N TRP A 46 28.82 11.79 19.25
CA TRP A 46 28.50 10.37 19.42
C TRP A 46 27.01 10.06 19.17
N ALA A 47 26.12 10.93 19.63
CA ALA A 47 24.68 10.81 19.37
C ALA A 47 24.39 10.94 17.87
N ASP A 48 25.01 11.89 17.18
CA ASP A 48 24.91 12.06 15.74
C ASP A 48 25.52 10.89 14.97
N TYR A 49 26.69 10.39 15.38
CA TYR A 49 27.31 9.22 14.77
C TYR A 49 26.42 7.96 14.84
N ARG A 50 25.67 7.80 15.93
CA ARG A 50 24.72 6.68 16.09
C ARG A 50 23.35 6.96 15.48
N ARG A 51 23.11 8.15 14.93
CA ARG A 51 21.84 8.51 14.32
C ARG A 51 21.70 7.81 12.97
N ILE A 52 20.61 7.07 12.83
CA ILE A 52 20.17 6.48 11.56
C ILE A 52 19.17 7.46 10.94
N ALA A 53 19.38 7.80 9.68
CA ALA A 53 18.48 8.63 8.90
C ALA A 53 18.04 7.87 7.64
N VAL A 54 16.83 8.15 7.18
CA VAL A 54 16.32 7.60 5.93
C VAL A 54 16.55 8.65 4.84
N HIS A 55 17.28 8.27 3.79
CA HIS A 55 17.49 9.10 2.61
C HIS A 55 16.64 8.56 1.45
N PRO A 56 15.65 9.34 0.96
CA PRO A 56 14.87 8.98 -0.22
C PRO A 56 15.66 9.28 -1.50
N GLU A 57 15.76 8.28 -2.38
CA GLU A 57 16.38 8.40 -3.70
C GLU A 57 15.38 8.02 -4.79
N LEU A 58 15.42 8.72 -5.92
CA LEU A 58 14.55 8.44 -7.05
C LEU A 58 15.32 7.70 -8.13
N ILE A 59 14.90 6.48 -8.46
CA ILE A 59 15.55 5.63 -9.44
C ILE A 59 14.56 5.15 -10.51
N VAL A 60 15.09 4.60 -11.60
CA VAL A 60 14.28 3.92 -12.63
C VAL A 60 13.91 2.53 -12.14
N ASP A 61 12.62 2.21 -12.20
CA ASP A 61 12.14 0.88 -11.85
C ASP A 61 12.48 -0.13 -12.95
N LYS A 62 13.22 -1.18 -12.59
CA LYS A 62 13.57 -2.29 -13.48
C LYS A 62 12.68 -3.51 -13.27
N GLY A 63 11.83 -3.53 -12.24
CA GLY A 63 10.93 -4.64 -11.90
C GLY A 63 9.64 -4.67 -12.72
N ARG A 64 9.68 -4.26 -14.00
CA ARG A 64 8.50 -4.27 -14.87
C ARG A 64 8.19 -5.72 -15.28
N GLY A 65 6.96 -6.16 -15.07
CA GLY A 65 6.55 -7.54 -15.36
C GLY A 65 6.65 -8.51 -14.16
N GLU A 66 7.12 -8.05 -13.00
CA GLU A 66 6.97 -8.79 -11.74
C GLU A 66 5.50 -8.90 -11.33
N LYS A 67 5.15 -9.79 -10.39
CA LYS A 67 3.80 -9.80 -9.79
C LYS A 67 3.67 -8.67 -8.76
N MET A 68 2.44 -8.30 -8.45
CA MET A 68 2.07 -7.33 -7.41
C MET A 68 0.75 -7.77 -6.80
N GLU A 69 0.52 -7.43 -5.54
CA GLU A 69 -0.76 -7.70 -4.88
C GLU A 69 -1.59 -6.41 -4.76
N ILE A 70 -2.90 -6.52 -4.98
CA ILE A 70 -3.87 -5.45 -4.74
C ILE A 70 -4.74 -5.91 -3.59
N HIS A 71 -4.78 -5.16 -2.51
CA HIS A 71 -5.64 -5.45 -1.36
C HIS A 71 -6.79 -4.46 -1.36
N LEU A 72 -8.02 -4.98 -1.35
CA LEU A 72 -9.24 -4.18 -1.38
C LEU A 72 -10.21 -4.59 -0.29
N ASN A 73 -10.97 -3.62 0.20
CA ASN A 73 -12.14 -3.82 1.05
C ASN A 73 -13.18 -2.76 0.67
N ILE A 74 -14.19 -3.16 -0.08
CA ILE A 74 -15.21 -2.27 -0.65
C ILE A 74 -16.60 -2.82 -0.33
N THR A 75 -17.47 -1.99 0.24
CA THR A 75 -18.84 -2.33 0.59
C THR A 75 -19.83 -1.68 -0.36
N PHE A 76 -20.79 -2.46 -0.84
CA PHE A 76 -21.91 -2.11 -1.71
C PHE A 76 -23.23 -2.36 -0.94
N PRO A 77 -23.77 -1.35 -0.23
CA PRO A 77 -24.92 -1.53 0.66
C PRO A 77 -26.25 -1.89 -0.05
N ARG A 78 -26.38 -1.64 -1.36
CA ARG A 78 -27.64 -1.80 -2.11
C ARG A 78 -27.54 -2.81 -3.27
N ILE A 79 -26.54 -3.70 -3.22
CA ILE A 79 -26.34 -4.73 -4.23
C ILE A 79 -25.94 -6.05 -3.56
N PRO A 80 -26.63 -7.17 -3.84
CA PRO A 80 -26.28 -8.47 -3.29
C PRO A 80 -25.02 -9.07 -3.92
N CYS A 81 -24.34 -9.93 -3.16
CA CYS A 81 -23.11 -10.59 -3.60
C CYS A 81 -23.30 -11.54 -4.79
N GLU A 82 -24.49 -12.11 -4.95
CA GLU A 82 -24.85 -12.96 -6.09
C GLU A 82 -24.87 -12.17 -7.41
N LEU A 83 -25.17 -10.87 -7.36
CA LEU A 83 -25.20 -10.01 -8.54
C LEU A 83 -23.87 -9.34 -8.85
N LEU A 84 -22.90 -9.28 -7.92
CA LEU A 84 -21.63 -8.61 -8.18
C LEU A 84 -20.57 -9.56 -8.71
N THR A 85 -19.79 -9.12 -9.70
CA THR A 85 -18.57 -9.79 -10.15
C THR A 85 -17.39 -8.85 -10.02
N LEU A 86 -16.20 -9.43 -9.82
CA LEU A 86 -14.92 -8.72 -9.79
C LEU A 86 -14.08 -9.30 -10.91
N ASP A 87 -13.80 -8.47 -11.92
CA ASP A 87 -12.94 -8.85 -13.04
C ASP A 87 -11.65 -8.05 -13.01
N VAL A 88 -10.57 -8.67 -13.48
CA VAL A 88 -9.25 -8.06 -13.59
C VAL A 88 -8.72 -8.29 -15.01
N MET A 89 -8.30 -7.22 -15.68
CA MET A 89 -7.73 -7.25 -17.02
C MET A 89 -6.43 -6.45 -17.06
N ASP A 90 -5.37 -7.04 -17.62
CA ASP A 90 -4.14 -6.31 -17.91
C ASP A 90 -4.05 -5.88 -19.39
N VAL A 91 -3.03 -5.08 -19.73
CA VAL A 91 -2.81 -4.62 -21.11
C VAL A 91 -2.55 -5.73 -22.14
N SER A 92 -2.22 -6.95 -21.70
CA SER A 92 -2.08 -8.08 -22.62
C SER A 92 -3.43 -8.66 -23.05
N GLY A 93 -4.53 -8.20 -22.45
CA GLY A 93 -5.86 -8.76 -22.63
C GLY A 93 -6.02 -10.12 -21.94
N GLU A 94 -4.99 -10.61 -21.25
CA GLU A 94 -5.07 -11.77 -20.39
C GLU A 94 -5.95 -11.41 -19.20
N GLN A 95 -7.16 -11.96 -19.19
CA GLN A 95 -7.91 -12.07 -17.96
C GLN A 95 -7.27 -13.14 -17.11
N GLN A 96 -6.95 -12.79 -15.87
CA GLN A 96 -6.72 -13.79 -14.83
C GLN A 96 -8.09 -14.38 -14.47
N THR A 97 -8.64 -15.25 -15.34
CA THR A 97 -9.80 -16.08 -15.03
C THR A 97 -9.39 -16.97 -13.86
N GLY A 98 -9.83 -16.61 -12.66
CA GLY A 98 -9.29 -17.17 -11.43
C GLY A 98 -8.22 -16.26 -10.81
N VAL A 99 -8.65 -15.06 -10.39
CA VAL A 99 -7.93 -14.35 -9.34
C VAL A 99 -7.64 -15.37 -8.24
N MET A 100 -6.35 -15.62 -8.02
CA MET A 100 -5.90 -16.60 -7.05
C MET A 100 -6.54 -16.34 -5.69
N HIS A 101 -7.00 -17.43 -5.07
CA HIS A 101 -7.63 -17.55 -3.76
C HIS A 101 -7.25 -16.43 -2.80
N GLY A 102 -8.23 -15.67 -2.30
CA GLY A 102 -8.00 -14.66 -1.26
C GLY A 102 -8.90 -13.45 -1.26
N VAL A 103 -9.86 -13.37 -2.18
CA VAL A 103 -10.98 -12.43 -2.10
C VAL A 103 -12.20 -13.16 -1.53
N ASN A 104 -12.91 -12.51 -0.63
CA ASN A 104 -14.14 -12.97 -0.02
C ASN A 104 -15.29 -12.04 -0.41
N LYS A 105 -16.45 -12.65 -0.69
CA LYS A 105 -17.74 -11.97 -0.78
C LYS A 105 -18.44 -12.14 0.56
N VAL A 106 -18.51 -11.05 1.31
CA VAL A 106 -19.20 -10.97 2.59
C VAL A 106 -20.62 -10.47 2.32
N ARG A 107 -21.61 -11.32 2.54
CA ARG A 107 -23.02 -10.95 2.46
C ARG A 107 -23.38 -10.08 3.66
N LEU A 108 -24.03 -8.97 3.39
CA LEU A 108 -24.44 -8.01 4.40
C LEU A 108 -25.95 -7.91 4.46
N GLU A 109 -26.48 -7.72 5.65
CA GLU A 109 -27.87 -7.33 5.81
C GLU A 109 -28.16 -6.01 5.07
N SER A 110 -29.44 -5.79 4.82
CA SER A 110 -29.89 -4.54 4.22
C SER A 110 -29.37 -3.33 4.99
N ALA A 111 -29.01 -2.27 4.26
CA ALA A 111 -28.54 -1.02 4.85
C ALA A 111 -29.50 -0.48 5.91
N ASP A 112 -30.82 -0.64 5.70
CA ASP A 112 -31.88 -0.18 6.61
C ASP A 112 -31.87 -0.92 7.95
N LYS A 113 -31.31 -2.13 8.00
CA LYS A 113 -31.18 -2.96 9.21
C LYS A 113 -29.83 -2.82 9.91
N GLY A 114 -28.95 -1.94 9.42
CA GLY A 114 -27.64 -1.67 10.01
C GLY A 114 -26.47 -2.43 9.40
N GLY A 115 -26.68 -3.22 8.34
CA GLY A 115 -25.58 -3.79 7.54
C GLY A 115 -24.73 -4.86 8.25
N GLY A 116 -25.34 -5.66 9.14
CA GLY A 116 -24.66 -6.78 9.81
C GLY A 116 -24.12 -7.82 8.83
N ILE A 117 -23.13 -8.61 9.26
CA ILE A 117 -22.57 -9.69 8.43
C ILE A 117 -23.50 -10.91 8.51
N ILE A 118 -23.96 -11.39 7.35
CA ILE A 118 -24.78 -12.61 7.23
C ILE A 118 -23.89 -13.83 7.02
N ASP A 119 -22.99 -13.76 6.05
CA ASP A 119 -22.21 -14.90 5.56
C ASP A 119 -20.93 -14.43 4.85
N ILE A 120 -19.92 -15.29 4.79
CA ILE A 120 -18.63 -15.03 4.15
C ILE A 120 -18.32 -16.22 3.22
N LYS A 121 -18.45 -16.00 1.92
CA LYS A 121 -18.06 -16.99 0.89
C LYS A 121 -16.76 -16.54 0.23
N ALA A 122 -15.78 -17.44 0.15
CA ALA A 122 -14.59 -17.19 -0.66
C ALA A 122 -15.03 -16.99 -2.13
N LEU A 123 -14.48 -15.99 -2.79
CA LEU A 123 -14.67 -15.77 -4.22
C LEU A 123 -13.87 -16.83 -4.95
N ASP A 124 -14.45 -18.01 -5.10
CA ASP A 124 -13.94 -19.05 -5.95
C ASP A 124 -14.75 -19.06 -7.24
N LEU A 125 -14.10 -18.67 -8.33
CA LEU A 125 -14.74 -18.50 -9.65
C LEU A 125 -15.04 -19.85 -10.32
N HIS A 126 -14.59 -20.98 -9.75
CA HIS A 126 -14.73 -22.32 -10.37
C HIS A 126 -15.08 -23.48 -9.41
N SER A 127 -15.25 -23.28 -8.11
CA SER A 127 -16.00 -24.26 -7.31
C SER A 127 -17.49 -24.01 -7.51
N GLY A 128 -17.98 -24.48 -8.66
CA GLY A 128 -19.40 -24.76 -8.82
C GLY A 128 -19.85 -25.53 -7.58
N ASP A 129 -20.95 -25.07 -6.97
CA ASP A 129 -21.63 -25.81 -5.93
C ASP A 129 -21.77 -27.25 -6.49
N LYS A 130 -20.96 -28.20 -5.97
CA LYS A 130 -20.90 -29.55 -6.54
C LYS A 130 -22.31 -30.08 -6.55
N ALA A 131 -22.77 -30.53 -7.72
CA ALA A 131 -24.13 -31.01 -7.86
C ALA A 131 -24.38 -32.09 -6.82
N VAL A 132 -25.22 -31.77 -5.85
CA VAL A 132 -25.45 -32.61 -4.68
C VAL A 132 -26.17 -33.87 -5.18
N HIS A 133 -25.48 -35.01 -5.12
CA HIS A 133 -26.04 -36.35 -5.34
C HIS A 133 -26.76 -36.59 -6.69
N LEU A 134 -26.19 -36.13 -7.81
CA LEU A 134 -26.66 -36.56 -9.13
C LEU A 134 -26.17 -37.98 -9.47
N ASP A 135 -26.98 -38.72 -10.23
CA ASP A 135 -26.60 -40.00 -10.81
C ASP A 135 -25.34 -39.81 -11.70
N PRO A 136 -24.32 -40.67 -11.63
CA PRO A 136 -23.14 -40.59 -12.50
C PRO A 136 -23.45 -40.52 -14.00
N GLU A 137 -24.58 -41.09 -14.43
CA GLU A 137 -25.02 -41.06 -15.83
C GLU A 137 -25.78 -39.79 -16.21
N TYR A 138 -26.24 -38.99 -15.23
CA TYR A 138 -26.98 -37.76 -15.49
C TYR A 138 -26.17 -36.80 -16.40
N CYS A 139 -26.86 -36.27 -17.40
CA CYS A 139 -26.35 -35.29 -18.34
C CYS A 139 -27.46 -34.26 -18.58
N GLY A 140 -27.38 -33.12 -17.90
CA GLY A 140 -28.37 -32.07 -18.06
C GLY A 140 -28.23 -31.34 -19.41
N GLU A 141 -29.35 -30.88 -19.95
CA GLU A 141 -29.37 -30.13 -21.21
C GLU A 141 -28.83 -28.72 -21.03
N CYS A 142 -28.10 -28.22 -22.04
CA CYS A 142 -27.62 -26.82 -22.10
C CYS A 142 -28.60 -25.89 -22.86
N TYR A 143 -29.84 -26.34 -23.10
CA TYR A 143 -30.93 -25.56 -23.73
C TYR A 143 -30.53 -24.83 -25.03
N GLY A 144 -29.85 -25.55 -25.93
CA GLY A 144 -29.41 -25.01 -27.24
C GLY A 144 -28.09 -24.23 -27.20
N ALA A 145 -27.50 -24.02 -26.03
CA ALA A 145 -26.12 -23.54 -25.90
C ALA A 145 -25.11 -24.68 -25.94
N THR A 146 -23.84 -24.35 -26.23
CA THR A 146 -22.75 -25.32 -26.23
C THR A 146 -22.22 -25.47 -24.80
N ALA A 147 -22.08 -26.72 -24.33
CA ALA A 147 -21.56 -26.98 -22.98
C ALA A 147 -20.17 -26.32 -22.79
N PRO A 148 -19.91 -25.70 -21.64
CA PRO A 148 -18.64 -25.03 -21.39
C PRO A 148 -17.52 -26.04 -21.21
N SER A 149 -16.28 -25.65 -21.53
CA SER A 149 -15.10 -26.51 -21.36
C SER A 149 -14.77 -26.81 -19.89
N THR A 150 -15.30 -26.00 -18.98
CA THR A 150 -15.21 -26.11 -17.52
C THR A 150 -16.27 -27.04 -16.92
N ALA A 151 -17.20 -27.56 -17.72
CA ALA A 151 -18.26 -28.45 -17.25
C ALA A 151 -17.69 -29.74 -16.63
N GLN A 152 -18.35 -30.24 -15.58
CA GLN A 152 -17.95 -31.48 -14.91
C GLN A 152 -17.96 -32.69 -15.85
N LYS A 153 -18.89 -32.72 -16.80
CA LYS A 153 -19.02 -33.77 -17.81
C LYS A 153 -19.00 -33.13 -19.20
N PRO A 154 -18.06 -33.50 -20.09
CA PRO A 154 -17.98 -32.94 -21.43
C PRO A 154 -19.30 -33.09 -22.19
N GLY A 155 -19.83 -31.98 -22.71
CA GLY A 155 -21.07 -31.97 -23.48
C GLY A 155 -22.37 -31.89 -22.67
N CYS A 156 -22.29 -31.86 -21.33
CA CYS A 156 -23.45 -31.75 -20.44
C CYS A 156 -23.41 -30.45 -19.64
N CYS A 157 -24.57 -29.94 -19.24
CA CYS A 157 -24.70 -28.87 -18.25
C CYS A 157 -25.46 -29.42 -17.04
N ASN A 158 -24.74 -29.79 -16.00
CA ASN A 158 -25.29 -30.45 -14.82
C ASN A 158 -25.69 -29.46 -13.71
N THR A 159 -25.05 -28.29 -13.64
CA THR A 159 -25.38 -27.26 -12.64
C THR A 159 -26.01 -26.03 -13.28
N CYS A 160 -26.73 -25.22 -12.49
CA CYS A 160 -27.26 -23.94 -12.95
C CYS A 160 -26.14 -23.03 -13.46
N ASP A 161 -24.99 -23.03 -12.79
CA ASP A 161 -23.83 -22.24 -13.19
C ASP A 161 -23.23 -22.69 -14.53
N GLU A 162 -23.22 -23.99 -14.83
CA GLU A 162 -22.78 -24.51 -16.13
C GLU A 162 -23.73 -24.08 -17.26
N VAL A 163 -25.05 -24.08 -17.03
CA VAL A 163 -26.03 -23.57 -18.01
C VAL A 163 -25.85 -22.06 -18.21
N ARG A 164 -25.67 -21.29 -17.12
CA ARG A 164 -25.41 -19.85 -17.17
C ARG A 164 -24.15 -19.53 -17.97
N GLU A 165 -23.09 -20.31 -17.80
CA GLU A 165 -21.84 -20.17 -18.57
C GLU A 165 -22.04 -20.52 -20.04
N ALA A 166 -22.80 -21.57 -20.34
CA ALA A 166 -23.16 -21.93 -21.71
C ALA A 166 -23.93 -20.78 -22.40
N TYR A 167 -24.90 -20.16 -21.73
CA TYR A 167 -25.68 -19.03 -22.25
C TYR A 167 -24.80 -17.79 -22.45
N ALA A 168 -23.90 -17.52 -21.51
CA ALA A 168 -22.96 -16.42 -21.60
C ALA A 168 -22.04 -16.56 -22.82
N SER A 169 -21.60 -17.79 -23.15
CA SER A 169 -20.80 -18.06 -24.36
C SER A 169 -21.54 -17.70 -25.66
N LYS A 170 -22.87 -17.74 -25.65
CA LYS A 170 -23.73 -17.33 -26.77
C LYS A 170 -24.19 -15.87 -26.67
N SER A 171 -23.75 -15.13 -25.65
CA SER A 171 -24.19 -13.77 -25.33
C SER A 171 -25.70 -13.66 -25.15
N TRP A 172 -26.32 -14.69 -24.56
CA TRP A 172 -27.74 -14.72 -24.24
C TRP A 172 -27.98 -14.26 -22.80
N ALA A 173 -29.03 -13.45 -22.60
CA ALA A 173 -29.47 -13.07 -21.26
C ALA A 173 -30.10 -14.30 -20.57
N PHE A 174 -29.67 -14.59 -19.35
CA PHE A 174 -30.15 -15.76 -18.61
C PHE A 174 -31.31 -15.42 -17.68
N GLY A 175 -31.30 -14.21 -17.10
CA GLY A 175 -32.32 -13.78 -16.15
C GLY A 175 -32.37 -14.66 -14.90
N ARG A 176 -33.58 -15.04 -14.49
CA ARG A 176 -33.85 -15.80 -13.26
C ARG A 176 -33.66 -17.32 -13.39
N GLY A 177 -33.34 -17.83 -14.59
CA GLY A 177 -33.23 -19.27 -14.82
C GLY A 177 -34.56 -20.02 -14.81
N GLU A 178 -35.66 -19.35 -15.17
CA GLU A 178 -36.98 -19.97 -15.28
C GLU A 178 -37.01 -20.99 -16.42
N ASN A 179 -37.66 -22.13 -16.21
CA ASN A 179 -37.71 -23.26 -17.16
C ASN A 179 -36.35 -23.97 -17.38
N VAL A 180 -35.41 -23.79 -16.45
CA VAL A 180 -34.12 -24.49 -16.43
C VAL A 180 -34.09 -25.42 -15.22
N GLU A 181 -34.14 -26.73 -15.47
CA GLU A 181 -34.27 -27.78 -14.45
C GLU A 181 -33.18 -27.66 -13.37
N GLN A 182 -31.95 -27.41 -13.81
CA GLN A 182 -30.79 -27.28 -12.93
C GLN A 182 -30.92 -26.08 -11.99
N CYS A 183 -31.48 -24.96 -12.46
CA CYS A 183 -31.66 -23.74 -11.68
C CYS A 183 -32.85 -23.79 -10.74
N GLU A 184 -33.93 -24.45 -11.15
CA GLU A 184 -35.09 -24.72 -10.29
C GLU A 184 -34.72 -25.68 -9.15
N ARG A 185 -33.95 -26.74 -9.47
CA ARG A 185 -33.44 -27.70 -8.48
C ARG A 185 -32.47 -27.07 -7.48
N GLU A 186 -31.64 -26.15 -7.94
CA GLU A 186 -30.66 -25.43 -7.10
C GLU A 186 -31.24 -24.20 -6.41
N HIS A 187 -32.55 -23.92 -6.62
CA HIS A 187 -33.26 -22.77 -6.08
C HIS A 187 -32.57 -21.43 -6.38
N TYR A 188 -32.01 -21.29 -7.59
CA TYR A 188 -31.24 -20.11 -7.98
C TYR A 188 -32.11 -18.83 -7.96
N GLY A 189 -33.32 -18.92 -8.51
CA GLY A 189 -34.24 -17.78 -8.57
C GLY A 189 -34.71 -17.34 -7.18
N GLU A 190 -35.02 -18.28 -6.30
CA GLU A 190 -35.44 -17.99 -4.92
C GLU A 190 -34.27 -17.44 -4.09
N ARG A 191 -33.07 -17.97 -4.27
CA ARG A 191 -31.84 -17.46 -3.63
C ARG A 191 -31.55 -16.02 -4.07
N LEU A 192 -31.70 -15.73 -5.36
CA LEU A 192 -31.55 -14.38 -5.90
C LEU A 192 -32.57 -13.44 -5.26
N ASP A 193 -33.84 -13.83 -5.21
CA ASP A 193 -34.94 -13.04 -4.62
C ASP A 193 -34.75 -12.77 -3.12
N ALA A 194 -34.38 -13.80 -2.36
CA ALA A 194 -34.13 -13.68 -0.92
C ALA A 194 -33.01 -12.68 -0.61
N GLN A 195 -32.02 -12.58 -1.49
CA GLN A 195 -30.85 -11.70 -1.33
C GLN A 195 -31.06 -10.29 -1.88
N ARG A 196 -32.14 -9.97 -2.60
CA ARG A 196 -32.26 -8.68 -3.32
C ARG A 196 -32.06 -7.45 -2.45
N SER A 197 -32.55 -7.47 -1.20
CA SER A 197 -32.39 -6.33 -0.28
C SER A 197 -31.05 -6.30 0.46
N GLU A 198 -30.18 -7.30 0.25
CA GLU A 198 -28.87 -7.42 0.90
C GLU A 198 -27.84 -6.47 0.29
N GLY A 199 -26.78 -6.23 1.07
CA GLY A 199 -25.55 -5.61 0.60
C GLY A 199 -24.45 -6.65 0.40
N CYS A 200 -23.35 -6.21 -0.18
CA CYS A 200 -22.16 -7.05 -0.36
C CYS A 200 -20.90 -6.28 -0.02
N ARG A 201 -19.98 -6.92 0.70
CA ARG A 201 -18.61 -6.43 0.88
C ARG A 201 -17.63 -7.38 0.20
N ILE A 202 -16.83 -6.83 -0.70
CA ILE A 202 -15.75 -7.54 -1.38
C ILE A 202 -14.47 -7.16 -0.64
N GLU A 203 -13.83 -8.15 0.00
CA GLU A 203 -12.60 -7.93 0.76
C GLU A 203 -11.55 -8.99 0.47
N GLY A 204 -10.29 -8.60 0.38
CA GLY A 204 -9.19 -9.53 0.21
C GLY A 204 -8.07 -9.05 -0.71
N GLY A 205 -7.24 -9.99 -1.17
CA GLY A 205 -6.07 -9.73 -2.00
C GLY A 205 -6.18 -10.36 -3.38
N LEU A 206 -5.87 -9.59 -4.42
CA LEU A 206 -5.70 -10.03 -5.81
C LEU A 206 -4.20 -10.07 -6.13
N ARG A 207 -3.71 -11.13 -6.78
CA ARG A 207 -2.35 -11.15 -7.35
C ARG A 207 -2.41 -10.83 -8.85
N VAL A 208 -1.71 -9.79 -9.27
CA VAL A 208 -1.74 -9.28 -10.64
C VAL A 208 -0.33 -9.08 -11.20
N ASN A 209 -0.21 -8.95 -12.52
CA ASN A 209 1.02 -8.49 -13.14
C ASN A 209 1.24 -6.99 -12.82
N LYS A 210 2.47 -6.60 -12.49
CA LYS A 210 2.89 -5.21 -12.30
C LYS A 210 3.07 -4.51 -13.65
N VAL A 211 1.96 -4.33 -14.32
CA VAL A 211 1.80 -3.64 -15.60
C VAL A 211 0.56 -2.76 -15.51
N VAL A 212 0.31 -1.95 -16.54
CA VAL A 212 -0.95 -1.20 -16.65
C VAL A 212 -2.10 -2.19 -16.73
N GLY A 213 -3.17 -1.93 -15.99
CA GLY A 213 -4.34 -2.79 -15.97
C GLY A 213 -5.56 -2.07 -15.43
N ASN A 214 -6.67 -2.80 -15.41
CA ASN A 214 -7.88 -2.38 -14.72
C ASN A 214 -8.47 -3.56 -13.95
N PHE A 215 -9.17 -3.25 -12.89
CA PHE A 215 -10.14 -4.16 -12.32
C PHE A 215 -11.45 -3.43 -12.15
N HIS A 216 -12.55 -4.14 -12.29
CA HIS A 216 -13.87 -3.54 -12.14
C HIS A 216 -14.82 -4.47 -11.42
N ILE A 217 -15.76 -3.83 -10.73
CA ILE A 217 -16.85 -4.47 -10.02
C ILE A 217 -18.13 -4.02 -10.70
N ALA A 218 -18.78 -4.95 -11.38
CA ALA A 218 -19.97 -4.70 -12.19
C ALA A 218 -21.04 -5.75 -11.85
N PRO A 219 -22.32 -5.49 -12.19
CA PRO A 219 -23.37 -6.43 -11.89
C PRO A 219 -23.50 -7.45 -13.02
N GLY A 220 -23.95 -8.66 -12.67
CA GLY A 220 -24.13 -9.75 -13.61
C GLY A 220 -22.88 -10.61 -13.77
N ARG A 221 -23.07 -11.77 -14.41
CA ARG A 221 -21.96 -12.64 -14.80
C ARG A 221 -21.22 -11.97 -15.95
N SER A 222 -19.90 -11.92 -15.85
CA SER A 222 -19.03 -11.41 -16.89
C SER A 222 -18.69 -12.52 -17.90
N PHE A 223 -18.51 -12.14 -19.17
CA PHE A 223 -18.10 -13.08 -20.23
C PHE A 223 -17.37 -12.35 -21.35
N ASN A 224 -16.57 -13.10 -22.10
CA ASN A 224 -15.81 -12.58 -23.22
C ASN A 224 -16.31 -13.20 -24.52
N ASN A 225 -16.57 -12.36 -25.51
CA ASN A 225 -16.88 -12.78 -26.87
C ASN A 225 -15.95 -12.03 -27.82
N GLY A 226 -14.86 -12.69 -28.23
CA GLY A 226 -13.76 -12.05 -28.96
C GLY A 226 -13.08 -10.97 -28.11
N ASN A 227 -12.97 -9.76 -28.66
CA ASN A 227 -12.31 -8.62 -27.98
C ASN A 227 -13.25 -7.81 -27.08
N MET A 228 -14.49 -8.26 -26.87
CA MET A 228 -15.49 -7.53 -26.09
C MET A 228 -15.78 -8.24 -24.77
N HIS A 229 -15.58 -7.51 -23.67
CA HIS A 229 -15.95 -7.93 -22.32
C HIS A 229 -17.36 -7.43 -22.01
N MET A 230 -18.28 -8.36 -21.73
CA MET A 230 -19.70 -8.09 -21.53
C MET A 230 -20.17 -8.61 -20.18
N HIS A 231 -21.29 -8.06 -19.73
CA HIS A 231 -21.95 -8.40 -18.46
C HIS A 231 -23.43 -8.64 -18.71
N ASP A 232 -24.01 -9.68 -18.09
CA ASP A 232 -25.47 -9.88 -18.12
C ASP A 232 -26.15 -8.96 -17.09
N LEU A 233 -26.63 -7.82 -17.58
CA LEU A 233 -27.28 -6.79 -16.76
C LEU A 233 -28.78 -7.05 -16.53
N ASN A 234 -29.34 -8.14 -17.04
CA ASN A 234 -30.79 -8.36 -17.05
C ASN A 234 -31.38 -8.38 -15.63
N ASN A 235 -30.75 -9.11 -14.71
CA ASN A 235 -31.21 -9.20 -13.32
C ASN A 235 -30.98 -7.91 -12.52
N PHE A 236 -30.01 -7.09 -12.93
CA PHE A 236 -29.71 -5.82 -12.27
C PHE A 236 -30.78 -4.77 -12.58
N TYR A 237 -31.17 -4.64 -13.85
CA TYR A 237 -32.20 -3.67 -14.26
C TYR A 237 -33.62 -4.14 -13.93
N ASN A 238 -33.89 -5.45 -13.99
CA ASN A 238 -35.20 -6.01 -13.63
C ASN A 238 -35.30 -6.31 -12.12
N SER A 239 -34.97 -5.31 -11.29
CA SER A 239 -35.12 -5.43 -9.84
C SER A 239 -36.56 -5.08 -9.44
N PRO A 240 -37.24 -5.91 -8.61
CA PRO A 240 -38.55 -5.60 -8.05
C PRO A 240 -38.51 -4.52 -6.95
N LEU A 241 -37.32 -4.04 -6.56
CA LEU A 241 -37.17 -3.02 -5.53
C LEU A 241 -37.61 -1.64 -6.05
N PRO A 242 -38.36 -0.84 -5.26
CA PRO A 242 -38.84 0.48 -5.67
C PRO A 242 -37.72 1.45 -6.09
N SER A 243 -36.54 1.35 -5.48
CA SER A 243 -35.37 2.18 -5.78
C SER A 243 -34.40 1.54 -6.80
N GLY A 244 -34.64 0.29 -7.20
CA GLY A 244 -33.67 -0.53 -7.93
C GLY A 244 -32.37 -0.77 -7.16
N HIS A 245 -31.43 -1.44 -7.83
CA HIS A 245 -30.05 -1.59 -7.38
C HIS A 245 -29.21 -0.41 -7.86
N VAL A 246 -28.34 0.12 -7.00
CA VAL A 246 -27.49 1.27 -7.35
C VAL A 246 -26.07 1.11 -6.78
N PHE A 247 -25.08 1.59 -7.51
CA PHE A 247 -23.64 1.45 -7.19
C PHE A 247 -23.13 2.44 -6.14
N THR A 248 -23.93 2.70 -5.11
CA THR A 248 -23.41 3.34 -3.89
C THR A 248 -22.39 2.41 -3.26
N HIS A 249 -21.23 2.94 -2.90
CA HIS A 249 -20.16 2.12 -2.34
C HIS A 249 -19.28 2.91 -1.37
N LYS A 250 -18.72 2.17 -0.41
CA LYS A 250 -17.74 2.65 0.55
C LYS A 250 -16.45 1.87 0.40
N ILE A 251 -15.36 2.57 0.11
CA ILE A 251 -14.02 2.00 0.04
C ILE A 251 -13.42 2.12 1.43
N HIS A 252 -13.33 1.00 2.16
CA HIS A 252 -12.70 0.98 3.48
C HIS A 252 -11.18 1.01 3.34
N SER A 253 -10.66 0.18 2.44
CA SER A 253 -9.23 0.17 2.11
C SER A 253 -8.99 -0.20 0.66
N LEU A 254 -8.09 0.50 -0.02
CA LEU A 254 -7.53 0.07 -1.30
C LEU A 254 -6.03 0.39 -1.34
N ARG A 255 -5.20 -0.65 -1.38
CA ARG A 255 -3.74 -0.52 -1.37
C ARG A 255 -3.06 -1.48 -2.35
N PHE A 256 -1.84 -1.11 -2.74
CA PHE A 256 -1.01 -1.89 -3.67
C PHE A 256 0.24 -2.38 -2.93
N GLY A 257 0.44 -3.69 -2.89
CA GLY A 257 1.52 -4.35 -2.18
C GLY A 257 1.37 -4.33 -0.65
N PRO A 258 2.42 -4.77 0.07
CA PRO A 258 2.46 -4.76 1.53
C PRO A 258 2.57 -3.33 2.08
N GLN A 259 2.15 -3.15 3.33
CA GLN A 259 2.41 -1.94 4.10
C GLN A 259 3.74 -2.04 4.84
N LEU A 260 4.35 -0.87 5.09
CA LEU A 260 5.52 -0.79 5.96
C LEU A 260 5.13 -1.20 7.39
N PRO A 261 6.02 -1.93 8.09
CA PRO A 261 5.87 -2.17 9.52
C PRO A 261 5.76 -0.87 10.34
N ASP A 262 4.98 -0.89 11.41
CA ASP A 262 4.74 0.31 12.24
C ASP A 262 6.04 0.88 12.86
N ASP A 263 7.03 0.03 13.15
CA ASP A 263 8.33 0.45 13.68
C ASP A 263 9.15 1.24 12.64
N VAL A 264 9.04 0.86 11.37
CA VAL A 264 9.69 1.54 10.25
C VAL A 264 9.06 2.92 10.04
N VAL A 265 7.74 3.00 10.15
CA VAL A 265 7.02 4.26 9.99
C VAL A 265 7.31 5.23 11.13
N ALA A 266 7.40 4.73 12.36
CA ALA A 266 7.85 5.55 13.49
C ALA A 266 9.24 6.16 13.24
N LYS A 267 10.15 5.43 12.57
CA LYS A 267 11.50 5.90 12.19
C LYS A 267 11.50 6.88 11.01
N LEU A 268 10.62 6.70 10.02
CA LEU A 268 10.44 7.62 8.89
C LEU A 268 9.91 8.99 9.32
N GLY A 269 9.37 9.05 10.55
CA GLY A 269 9.07 10.29 11.28
C GLY A 269 7.59 10.61 11.31
N GLY A 270 7.04 10.80 12.51
CA GLY A 270 5.65 11.21 12.74
C GLY A 270 5.33 12.68 12.41
N LYS A 271 6.27 13.43 11.80
CA LYS A 271 5.93 14.71 11.19
C LYS A 271 5.27 14.39 9.86
N SER A 272 3.95 14.55 9.82
CA SER A 272 3.08 14.39 8.66
C SER A 272 3.53 15.29 7.49
N THR A 273 4.60 14.92 6.81
CA THR A 273 4.98 15.51 5.54
C THR A 273 4.37 14.64 4.44
N PRO A 274 3.87 15.22 3.33
CA PRO A 274 3.20 14.47 2.26
C PRO A 274 4.00 13.29 1.72
N TRP A 275 5.33 13.32 1.88
CA TRP A 275 6.28 12.34 1.35
C TRP A 275 6.63 11.22 2.34
N THR A 276 6.25 11.33 3.63
CA THR A 276 6.56 10.32 4.67
C THR A 276 5.33 9.51 5.10
N ASN A 277 4.13 9.87 4.63
CA ASN A 277 2.88 9.18 4.96
C ASN A 277 2.65 7.91 4.11
N HIS A 278 3.52 6.92 4.26
CA HIS A 278 3.41 5.62 3.58
C HIS A 278 2.14 4.79 3.93
N HIS A 279 1.29 5.27 4.85
CA HIS A 279 0.07 4.58 5.28
C HIS A 279 -1.23 5.17 4.77
N LEU A 280 -1.22 6.37 4.17
CA LEU A 280 -2.45 7.03 3.73
C LEU A 280 -2.66 6.71 2.25
N ASN A 281 -3.51 5.74 1.97
CA ASN A 281 -3.97 5.52 0.60
C ASN A 281 -5.13 6.49 0.31
N PRO A 282 -5.11 7.24 -0.82
CA PRO A 282 -6.11 8.25 -1.11
C PRO A 282 -7.58 7.82 -1.11
N LEU A 283 -7.87 6.54 -1.40
CA LEU A 283 -9.23 6.02 -1.43
C LEU A 283 -9.69 5.37 -0.12
N ASP A 284 -8.83 5.28 0.90
CA ASP A 284 -9.21 4.69 2.19
C ASP A 284 -10.29 5.54 2.87
N ASN A 285 -11.32 4.87 3.39
CA ASN A 285 -12.49 5.46 4.03
C ASN A 285 -13.28 6.48 3.18
N THR A 286 -13.26 6.33 1.86
CA THR A 286 -14.06 7.16 0.95
C THR A 286 -15.43 6.54 0.66
N GLU A 287 -16.41 7.37 0.34
CA GLU A 287 -17.77 6.93 0.03
C GLU A 287 -18.30 7.69 -1.20
N GLN A 288 -19.02 6.96 -2.07
CA GLN A 288 -19.70 7.51 -3.24
C GLN A 288 -21.15 7.05 -3.25
N THR A 289 -22.06 7.98 -3.50
CA THR A 289 -23.50 7.73 -3.53
C THR A 289 -24.04 7.83 -4.95
N ALA A 290 -24.88 6.87 -5.34
CA ALA A 290 -25.60 6.88 -6.61
C ALA A 290 -27.10 7.03 -6.36
N THR A 291 -27.74 7.90 -7.14
CA THR A 291 -29.21 8.12 -7.11
C THR A 291 -29.96 7.24 -8.10
N GLU A 292 -29.27 6.71 -9.11
CA GLU A 292 -29.86 5.92 -10.19
C GLU A 292 -29.06 4.63 -10.44
N PRO A 293 -29.70 3.57 -11.02
CA PRO A 293 -29.03 2.31 -11.32
C PRO A 293 -27.92 2.43 -12.37
N GLY A 294 -28.18 3.22 -13.41
CA GLY A 294 -27.29 3.41 -14.55
C GLY A 294 -26.17 4.40 -14.24
N HIS A 295 -25.33 4.12 -13.26
CA HIS A 295 -24.23 5.01 -12.88
C HIS A 295 -22.87 4.29 -12.92
N ASN A 296 -21.86 4.98 -13.43
CA ASN A 296 -20.51 4.45 -13.57
C ASN A 296 -19.52 5.31 -12.79
N PHE A 297 -18.75 4.67 -11.91
CA PHE A 297 -17.67 5.27 -11.13
C PHE A 297 -16.33 4.80 -11.67
N MET A 298 -15.45 5.75 -12.01
CA MET A 298 -14.14 5.51 -12.59
C MET A 298 -13.06 6.12 -11.70
N TYR A 299 -12.11 5.29 -11.28
CA TYR A 299 -10.93 5.69 -10.52
C TYR A 299 -9.70 5.46 -11.38
N PHE A 300 -8.96 6.52 -11.66
CA PHE A 300 -7.68 6.47 -12.37
C PHE A 300 -6.56 6.58 -11.35
N VAL A 301 -5.90 5.47 -11.10
CA VAL A 301 -4.86 5.30 -10.09
C VAL A 301 -3.48 5.35 -10.74
N LYS A 302 -2.60 6.20 -10.24
CA LYS A 302 -1.19 6.26 -10.64
C LYS A 302 -0.34 5.69 -9.51
N VAL A 303 0.15 4.47 -9.69
CA VAL A 303 0.90 3.72 -8.68
C VAL A 303 2.39 4.03 -8.81
N VAL A 304 3.03 4.45 -7.73
CA VAL A 304 4.47 4.70 -7.61
C VAL A 304 5.09 3.62 -6.72
N PRO A 305 5.95 2.75 -7.26
CA PRO A 305 6.69 1.78 -6.46
C PRO A 305 7.65 2.44 -5.47
N THR A 306 7.73 1.91 -4.25
CA THR A 306 8.56 2.43 -3.16
C THR A 306 9.29 1.29 -2.44
N SER A 307 10.62 1.30 -2.34
CA SER A 307 11.35 0.35 -1.48
C SER A 307 11.70 0.97 -0.15
N TYR A 308 11.69 0.16 0.89
CA TYR A 308 12.40 0.43 2.12
C TYR A 308 13.58 -0.52 2.27
N LEU A 309 14.78 0.03 2.48
CA LEU A 309 16.01 -0.73 2.61
C LEU A 309 16.62 -0.49 4.01
N PRO A 310 16.61 -1.50 4.90
CA PRO A 310 17.14 -1.35 6.25
C PRO A 310 18.67 -1.26 6.26
N LEU A 311 19.22 -0.78 7.38
CA LEU A 311 20.66 -0.65 7.54
C LEU A 311 21.35 -2.01 7.39
N GLY A 312 22.27 -2.11 6.43
CA GLY A 312 23.04 -3.33 6.17
C GLY A 312 22.40 -4.33 5.22
N TRP A 313 21.28 -3.98 4.56
CA TRP A 313 20.61 -4.79 3.53
C TRP A 313 21.59 -5.30 2.44
N GLU A 314 22.61 -4.50 2.10
CA GLU A 314 23.62 -4.84 1.08
C GLU A 314 24.40 -6.12 1.37
N LYS A 315 24.54 -6.50 2.64
CA LYS A 315 25.24 -7.73 3.03
C LYS A 315 24.40 -8.99 2.75
N SER A 316 23.08 -8.83 2.63
CA SER A 316 22.12 -9.91 2.38
C SER A 316 21.85 -10.15 0.89
N LYS A 317 22.51 -9.40 0.00
CA LYS A 317 22.36 -9.48 -1.47
C LYS A 317 22.63 -10.87 -2.08
N TYR A 318 23.19 -11.78 -1.28
CA TYR A 318 23.53 -13.16 -1.67
C TYR A 318 22.48 -14.23 -1.27
N LEU A 319 21.44 -13.88 -0.51
CA LEU A 319 20.26 -14.72 -0.31
C LEU A 319 19.12 -14.21 -1.19
N GLY A 320 19.10 -14.65 -2.44
CA GLY A 320 18.15 -14.19 -3.44
C GLY A 320 16.70 -14.32 -2.99
N SER A 321 16.01 -13.19 -2.81
CA SER A 321 14.56 -13.13 -2.70
C SER A 321 13.95 -13.32 -4.09
N ARG A 322 13.97 -14.56 -4.60
CA ARG A 322 12.98 -14.96 -5.59
C ARG A 322 11.71 -15.22 -4.81
N ALA A 323 10.77 -14.28 -4.84
CA ALA A 323 9.41 -14.55 -4.42
C ALA A 323 8.96 -15.79 -5.20
N ASN A 324 8.79 -16.91 -4.50
CA ASN A 324 8.25 -18.11 -5.10
C ASN A 324 6.86 -17.76 -5.64
N GLU A 325 6.54 -18.10 -6.88
CA GLU A 325 5.20 -17.86 -7.45
C GLU A 325 4.10 -18.49 -6.58
N ASN A 326 4.47 -19.49 -5.77
CA ASN A 326 3.64 -20.16 -4.77
C ASN A 326 3.63 -19.51 -3.38
N ALA A 327 4.12 -18.27 -3.22
CA ALA A 327 4.07 -17.58 -1.92
C ALA A 327 2.62 -17.24 -1.53
N ASP A 328 2.29 -17.36 -0.24
CA ASP A 328 0.99 -16.97 0.29
C ASP A 328 0.68 -15.48 0.04
N LEU A 329 -0.60 -15.12 -0.02
CA LEU A 329 -1.01 -13.72 -0.11
C LEU A 329 -0.50 -12.92 1.10
N GLY A 330 0.05 -11.73 0.83
CA GLY A 330 0.64 -10.84 1.83
C GLY A 330 2.13 -11.08 2.12
N ALA A 331 2.74 -12.12 1.52
CA ALA A 331 4.18 -12.36 1.57
C ALA A 331 4.94 -11.63 0.45
N TYR A 332 4.26 -11.27 -0.64
CA TYR A 332 4.90 -10.61 -1.78
C TYR A 332 5.40 -9.21 -1.39
N GLY A 333 6.62 -8.89 -1.82
CA GLY A 333 7.27 -7.61 -1.52
C GLY A 333 7.96 -7.54 -0.16
N LYS A 334 7.99 -8.60 0.65
CA LYS A 334 8.82 -8.66 1.87
C LYS A 334 10.08 -9.48 1.61
N GLY A 335 11.24 -8.82 1.62
CA GLY A 335 12.54 -9.46 1.52
C GLY A 335 12.97 -10.12 2.83
N THR A 336 13.70 -11.22 2.73
CA THR A 336 14.30 -11.92 3.88
C THR A 336 15.40 -11.10 4.56
N ASP A 337 15.92 -10.09 3.87
CA ASP A 337 16.88 -9.10 4.34
C ASP A 337 16.22 -7.94 5.10
N GLY A 338 14.91 -7.98 5.29
CA GLY A 338 14.11 -6.91 5.89
C GLY A 338 13.81 -5.76 4.92
N SER A 339 14.18 -5.88 3.64
CA SER A 339 13.72 -4.94 2.62
C SER A 339 12.22 -5.12 2.39
N VAL A 340 11.52 -4.03 2.08
CA VAL A 340 10.09 -4.07 1.80
C VAL A 340 9.78 -3.25 0.55
N GLU A 341 9.22 -3.93 -0.45
CA GLU A 341 8.66 -3.35 -1.67
C GLU A 341 7.20 -2.98 -1.43
N THR A 342 6.97 -1.69 -1.26
CA THR A 342 5.67 -1.08 -1.03
C THR A 342 5.25 -0.25 -2.25
N HIS A 343 4.01 0.22 -2.27
CA HIS A 343 3.57 1.15 -3.29
C HIS A 343 2.77 2.29 -2.67
N GLN A 344 2.92 3.46 -3.26
CA GLN A 344 2.04 4.60 -3.03
C GLN A 344 1.24 4.87 -4.29
N TYR A 345 0.13 5.59 -4.19
CA TYR A 345 -0.58 6.03 -5.39
C TYR A 345 -1.25 7.39 -5.21
N SER A 346 -1.53 8.02 -6.34
CA SER A 346 -2.49 9.12 -6.44
C SER A 346 -3.70 8.68 -7.25
N VAL A 347 -4.84 9.35 -7.04
CA VAL A 347 -6.09 8.98 -7.69
C VAL A 347 -6.80 10.20 -8.24
N THR A 348 -7.41 10.03 -9.42
CA THR A 348 -8.44 10.93 -9.94
C THR A 348 -9.74 10.14 -10.06
N SER A 349 -10.80 10.65 -9.43
CA SER A 349 -12.13 10.03 -9.46
C SER A 349 -13.06 10.77 -10.43
N HIS A 350 -13.78 10.01 -11.24
CA HIS A 350 -14.86 10.49 -12.09
C HIS A 350 -16.10 9.62 -11.87
N HIS A 351 -17.27 10.21 -12.01
CA HIS A 351 -18.52 9.47 -12.08
C HIS A 351 -19.38 10.03 -13.21
N ARG A 352 -20.31 9.24 -13.72
CA ARG A 352 -21.25 9.67 -14.74
C ARG A 352 -22.52 8.84 -14.75
N SER A 353 -23.61 9.48 -15.15
CA SER A 353 -24.81 8.78 -15.59
C SER A 353 -24.59 8.08 -16.93
N LEU A 354 -25.15 6.88 -17.07
CA LEU A 354 -25.22 6.14 -18.33
C LEU A 354 -26.37 6.60 -19.22
N SER A 355 -27.34 7.34 -18.66
CA SER A 355 -28.41 7.98 -19.43
C SER A 355 -27.91 9.15 -20.30
N GLY A 356 -26.64 9.54 -20.14
CA GLY A 356 -26.02 10.65 -20.87
C GLY A 356 -26.44 12.01 -20.31
N GLY A 357 -26.18 13.07 -21.09
CA GLY A 357 -26.57 14.44 -20.74
C GLY A 357 -25.41 15.34 -20.36
N ASN A 358 -25.72 16.56 -19.93
CA ASN A 358 -24.74 17.52 -19.45
C ASN A 358 -24.56 17.43 -17.92
N GLY A 359 -23.33 17.62 -17.43
CA GLY A 359 -22.99 17.61 -16.00
C GLY A 359 -23.52 18.84 -15.23
N ALA A 360 -24.64 19.42 -15.68
CA ALA A 360 -25.23 20.62 -15.11
C ALA A 360 -25.64 20.41 -13.65
N THR A 361 -26.08 19.20 -13.30
CA THR A 361 -26.43 18.78 -11.93
C THR A 361 -25.22 18.74 -10.99
N GLU A 362 -24.01 18.59 -11.55
CA GLU A 362 -22.73 18.55 -10.82
C GLU A 362 -21.97 19.90 -10.92
N GLY A 363 -22.61 20.95 -11.44
CA GLY A 363 -21.99 22.28 -11.60
C GLY A 363 -21.05 22.42 -12.80
N HIS A 364 -20.96 21.41 -13.67
CA HIS A 364 -20.09 21.36 -14.84
C HIS A 364 -20.89 21.22 -16.13
N LYS A 365 -21.59 22.29 -16.53
CA LYS A 365 -22.46 22.30 -17.72
C LYS A 365 -21.72 22.00 -19.03
N GLU A 366 -20.43 22.25 -19.05
CA GLU A 366 -19.51 22.00 -20.17
C GLU A 366 -19.14 20.52 -20.35
N ARG A 367 -19.37 19.67 -19.33
CA ARG A 367 -19.10 18.24 -19.40
C ARG A 367 -20.30 17.52 -20.03
N LEU A 368 -20.07 16.88 -21.17
CA LEU A 368 -21.04 16.02 -21.83
C LEU A 368 -20.69 14.56 -21.56
N HIS A 369 -21.63 13.82 -20.97
CA HIS A 369 -21.48 12.40 -20.74
C HIS A 369 -22.00 11.61 -21.94
N ALA A 370 -21.20 10.66 -22.42
CA ALA A 370 -21.61 9.75 -23.47
C ALA A 370 -22.79 8.87 -23.00
N TYR A 371 -23.69 8.53 -23.91
CA TYR A 371 -24.76 7.57 -23.63
C TYR A 371 -24.21 6.15 -23.58
N GLY A 372 -24.69 5.35 -22.62
CA GLY A 372 -24.35 3.94 -22.51
C GLY A 372 -23.05 3.64 -21.76
N GLY A 373 -22.77 2.34 -21.62
CA GLY A 373 -21.71 1.78 -20.79
C GLY A 373 -22.27 0.77 -19.79
N ILE A 374 -21.41 0.24 -18.93
CA ILE A 374 -21.76 -0.73 -17.90
C ILE A 374 -21.79 0.01 -16.55
N PRO A 375 -22.85 -0.16 -15.73
CA PRO A 375 -22.89 0.41 -14.39
C PRO A 375 -21.91 -0.36 -13.50
N GLY A 376 -21.22 0.33 -12.60
CA GLY A 376 -20.19 -0.32 -11.80
C GLY A 376 -19.12 0.62 -11.27
N VAL A 377 -18.14 0.00 -10.61
CA VAL A 377 -16.93 0.65 -10.11
C VAL A 377 -15.74 0.13 -10.89
N PHE A 378 -15.05 1.01 -11.60
CA PHE A 378 -13.92 0.71 -12.46
C PHE A 378 -12.67 1.37 -11.89
N VAL A 379 -11.63 0.58 -11.64
CA VAL A 379 -10.33 1.07 -11.16
C VAL A 379 -9.28 0.75 -12.21
N SER A 380 -8.87 1.78 -12.93
CA SER A 380 -7.77 1.70 -13.90
C SER A 380 -6.48 2.14 -13.23
N TYR A 381 -5.47 1.29 -13.22
CA TYR A 381 -4.19 1.60 -12.59
C TYR A 381 -3.04 1.59 -13.59
N ASP A 382 -2.13 2.54 -13.43
CA ASP A 382 -0.93 2.69 -14.25
C ASP A 382 0.31 2.79 -13.34
N ILE A 383 1.35 2.04 -13.68
CA ILE A 383 2.56 1.89 -12.88
C ILE A 383 3.62 2.90 -13.36
N SER A 384 4.08 3.75 -12.46
CA SER A 384 5.15 4.70 -12.71
C SER A 384 6.45 3.98 -13.11
N PRO A 385 7.18 4.46 -14.14
CA PRO A 385 8.50 3.95 -14.47
C PRO A 385 9.59 4.39 -13.46
N MET A 386 9.23 5.25 -12.50
CA MET A 386 10.10 5.75 -11.46
C MET A 386 9.74 5.13 -10.11
N LYS A 387 10.77 4.82 -9.33
CA LYS A 387 10.67 4.17 -8.02
C LYS A 387 11.43 4.98 -6.97
N ILE A 388 10.84 5.11 -5.79
CA ILE A 388 11.48 5.80 -4.66
C ILE A 388 12.12 4.73 -3.76
N ILE A 389 13.39 4.90 -3.41
CA ILE A 389 14.09 4.03 -2.46
C ILE A 389 14.31 4.84 -1.19
N ASN A 390 13.72 4.39 -0.09
CA ASN A 390 13.97 4.87 1.27
C ASN A 390 15.07 4.02 1.90
N ARG A 391 16.30 4.52 1.89
CA ARG A 391 17.46 3.79 2.42
C ARG A 391 17.82 4.28 3.81
N GLU A 392 17.92 3.36 4.77
CA GLU A 392 18.53 3.64 6.07
C GLU A 392 20.06 3.74 5.92
N GLU A 393 20.61 4.90 6.24
CA GLU A 393 22.05 5.12 6.32
C GLU A 393 22.44 5.77 7.64
N ARG A 394 23.70 5.57 8.04
CA ARG A 394 24.27 6.34 9.14
C ARG A 394 24.67 7.71 8.61
N THR A 395 24.24 8.76 9.29
CA THR A 395 24.53 10.16 8.90
C THR A 395 26.03 10.47 8.86
N LYS A 396 26.82 9.79 9.69
CA LYS A 396 28.29 9.94 9.75
C LYS A 396 29.00 8.60 9.66
N SER A 397 30.09 8.60 8.91
CA SER A 397 31.05 7.49 8.91
C SER A 397 31.91 7.51 10.19
N LEU A 398 32.59 6.39 10.49
CA LEU A 398 33.54 6.33 11.60
C LEU A 398 34.66 7.37 11.44
N ALA A 399 35.14 7.57 10.21
CA ALA A 399 36.14 8.59 9.92
C ALA A 399 35.60 9.99 10.21
N GLY A 400 34.36 10.29 9.81
CA GLY A 400 33.70 11.56 10.12
C GLY A 400 33.52 11.82 11.62
N PHE A 401 33.20 10.79 12.39
CA PHE A 401 33.14 10.88 13.85
C PHE A 401 34.51 11.17 14.49
N LEU A 402 35.55 10.45 14.06
CA LEU A 402 36.91 10.64 14.59
C LEU A 402 37.46 12.03 14.24
N THR A 403 37.24 12.51 13.01
CA THR A 403 37.63 13.88 12.62
C THR A 403 36.84 14.92 13.42
N GLY A 404 35.54 14.69 13.65
CA GLY A 404 34.70 15.52 14.52
C GLY A 404 35.22 15.61 15.94
N LEU A 405 35.57 14.49 16.57
CA LEU A 405 36.17 14.46 17.91
C LEU A 405 37.50 15.24 17.98
N CYS A 406 38.39 15.04 17.01
CA CYS A 406 39.65 15.78 16.94
C CYS A 406 39.41 17.29 16.79
N ALA A 407 38.42 17.69 15.98
CA ALA A 407 38.04 19.09 15.81
C ALA A 407 37.45 19.69 17.08
N ILE A 408 36.62 18.94 17.83
CA ILE A 408 36.05 19.38 19.11
C ILE A 408 37.16 19.63 20.14
N VAL A 409 38.08 18.66 20.32
CA VAL A 409 39.18 18.78 21.28
C VAL A 409 40.13 19.91 20.87
N GLY A 410 40.53 19.97 19.60
CA GLY A 410 41.39 21.03 19.09
C GLY A 410 40.77 22.42 19.20
N GLY A 411 39.51 22.57 18.78
CA GLY A 411 38.77 23.83 18.78
C GLY A 411 38.47 24.37 20.18
N THR A 412 38.11 23.49 21.12
CA THR A 412 37.90 23.92 22.52
C THR A 412 39.19 24.33 23.20
N LEU A 413 40.30 23.62 22.99
CA LEU A 413 41.60 23.97 23.57
C LEU A 413 42.16 25.29 23.02
N THR A 414 42.00 25.56 21.71
CA THR A 414 42.44 26.84 21.12
C THR A 414 41.64 28.03 21.65
N VAL A 415 40.31 27.88 21.76
CA VAL A 415 39.45 28.91 22.35
C VAL A 415 39.75 29.10 23.84
N ALA A 416 39.92 28.02 24.59
CA ALA A 416 40.28 28.07 26.01
C ALA A 416 41.61 28.80 26.24
N ALA A 417 42.62 28.52 25.42
CA ALA A 417 43.92 29.18 25.49
C ALA A 417 43.82 30.69 25.16
N ALA A 418 43.00 31.07 24.18
CA ALA A 418 42.76 32.48 23.85
C ALA A 418 42.06 33.22 25.01
N ILE A 419 41.07 32.58 25.64
CA ILE A 419 40.35 33.13 26.81
C ILE A 419 41.31 33.27 28.00
N ASP A 420 42.09 32.24 28.32
CA ASP A 420 43.02 32.26 29.46
C ASP A 420 44.09 33.35 29.27
N ARG A 421 44.64 33.48 28.06
CA ARG A 421 45.59 34.55 27.73
C ARG A 421 44.95 35.95 27.87
N GLY A 422 43.73 36.12 27.37
CA GLY A 422 42.99 37.37 27.50
C GLY A 422 42.69 37.75 28.95
N LEU A 423 42.27 36.78 29.77
CA LEU A 423 42.03 36.97 31.21
C LEU A 423 43.33 37.31 31.97
N TYR A 424 44.43 36.64 31.64
CA TYR A 424 45.73 36.90 32.27
C TYR A 424 46.26 38.30 31.94
N GLU A 425 46.31 38.67 30.65
CA GLU A 425 46.75 40.00 30.21
C GLU A 425 45.83 41.11 30.74
N GLY A 426 44.52 40.88 30.75
CA GLY A 426 43.53 41.80 31.31
C GLY A 426 43.72 42.05 32.81
N ASN A 427 43.89 40.99 33.60
CA ASN A 427 44.13 41.10 35.04
C ASN A 427 45.48 41.77 35.35
N ALA A 428 46.51 41.49 34.57
CA ALA A 428 47.81 42.16 34.68
C ALA A 428 47.71 43.67 34.37
N ARG A 429 46.91 44.06 33.37
CA ARG A 429 46.71 45.47 32.99
C ARG A 429 45.86 46.22 34.02
N LEU A 430 44.83 45.59 34.59
CA LEU A 430 44.02 46.14 35.68
C LEU A 430 44.86 46.39 36.94
N LYS A 431 45.71 45.43 37.33
CA LYS A 431 46.65 45.62 38.44
C LYS A 431 47.62 46.78 38.19
N LYS A 432 48.13 46.93 36.96
CA LYS A 432 48.97 48.08 36.59
C LYS A 432 48.22 49.42 36.64
N LEU A 433 46.94 49.46 36.28
CA LEU A 433 46.12 50.67 36.35
C LEU A 433 45.78 51.04 37.80
N HIS A 434 45.43 50.07 38.64
CA HIS A 434 45.19 50.29 40.06
C HIS A 434 46.46 50.74 40.80
N ALA A 435 47.62 50.20 40.48
CA ALA A 435 48.90 50.63 41.04
C ALA A 435 49.36 52.02 40.57
N LYS A 436 48.71 52.60 39.56
CA LYS A 436 49.00 53.95 39.06
C LYS A 436 48.04 55.02 39.60
N ASN A 437 46.91 54.58 40.17
CA ASN A 437 45.85 55.41 40.75
C ASN A 437 45.80 55.35 42.29
N SER A 438 46.70 54.58 42.91
CA SER A 438 46.99 54.57 44.35
C SER A 438 48.40 55.07 44.56
#